data_AF-A0A0D2X2Y9-F1
#
_entry.id   AF-A0A0D2X2Y9-F1
#
_cell.length_a   1.000
_cell.length_b   1.000
_cell.length_c   1.000
_cell.angle_alpha   90.00
_cell.angle_beta   90.00
_cell.angle_gamma   90.00
#
_symmetry.space_group_name_H-M   'P 1'
#
loop_
_entity.id
_entity.type
_entity.pdbx_description
1 polymer ?
#
loop_
_entity_poly.entity_id
_entity_poly.type
_entity_poly.pdbx_seq_one_letter_code
_entity_poly.pdbx_strand_id
1 'polypeptide(L)'
;MVRIWKSESKFDASFDETTTAFWVKYSTGHPLTKHVMCSDVVDRHIDPDTGVLHTTRILVKTNPKPKWGEMISAVTTAYIVERTTVDPVTRTMTTFTRNVNHKRLMTIEERCVYTQDPSCPNTTHCKTEATVTSNVWGWAGTLEKFGVDRFKSNAVKAQNALSTVIQIVRDEKQLFKQAAADKRASFKAAASALFEYRPQPNSSS
;
A
#
# COMPACT_ATOMS: atom_id res chain seq x y z
N MET A 1 -29.91 -5.55 -3.14
CA MET A 1 -29.39 -6.08 -4.42
C MET A 1 -27.85 -6.09 -4.29
N VAL A 2 -27.08 -6.74 -5.16
CA VAL A 2 -25.61 -6.69 -5.08
C VAL A 2 -25.10 -5.92 -6.28
N ARG A 3 -24.31 -4.86 -6.05
CA ARG A 3 -23.63 -4.16 -7.15
C ARG A 3 -22.15 -4.46 -7.13
N ILE A 4 -21.63 -4.83 -8.30
CA ILE A 4 -20.22 -5.14 -8.50
C ILE A 4 -19.62 -4.06 -9.40
N TRP A 5 -18.44 -3.59 -9.02
CA TRP A 5 -17.60 -2.72 -9.82
C TRP A 5 -16.25 -3.41 -10.04
N LYS A 6 -15.69 -3.28 -11.23
CA LYS A 6 -14.38 -3.84 -11.59
C LYS A 6 -13.51 -2.77 -12.24
N SER A 7 -12.21 -2.84 -12.02
CA SER A 7 -11.22 -2.02 -12.69
C SER A 7 -9.90 -2.76 -12.81
N GLU A 8 -9.16 -2.45 -13.85
CA GLU A 8 -7.77 -2.87 -14.00
C GLU A 8 -6.87 -1.64 -13.93
N SER A 9 -5.68 -1.82 -13.39
CA SER A 9 -4.68 -0.76 -13.26
C SER A 9 -3.31 -1.34 -13.52
N LYS A 10 -2.43 -0.54 -14.13
CA LYS A 10 -1.06 -0.90 -14.43
C LYS A 10 -0.12 0.02 -13.65
N PHE A 11 0.93 -0.57 -13.08
CA PHE A 11 2.02 0.12 -12.41
C PHE A 11 3.31 -0.13 -13.16
N ASP A 12 4.06 0.95 -13.44
CA ASP A 12 5.39 0.88 -14.06
C ASP A 12 6.45 0.56 -13.00
N ALA A 13 6.27 -0.58 -12.35
CA ALA A 13 7.17 -1.12 -11.35
C ALA A 13 7.11 -2.63 -11.26
N SER A 14 8.22 -3.21 -10.81
CA SER A 14 8.27 -4.63 -10.48
C SER A 14 7.31 -4.97 -9.34
N PHE A 15 7.00 -6.26 -9.21
CA PHE A 15 6.16 -6.77 -8.14
C PHE A 15 6.73 -6.43 -6.75
N ASP A 16 8.05 -6.53 -6.60
CA ASP A 16 8.73 -6.26 -5.33
C ASP A 16 8.61 -4.79 -4.93
N GLU A 17 8.81 -3.87 -5.88
CA GLU A 17 8.63 -2.43 -5.66
C GLU A 17 7.18 -2.09 -5.33
N THR A 18 6.24 -2.65 -6.08
CA THR A 18 4.80 -2.41 -5.88
C THR A 18 4.33 -2.92 -4.51
N THR A 19 4.77 -4.13 -4.13
CA THR A 19 4.44 -4.75 -2.85
C THR A 19 5.10 -4.01 -1.69
N THR A 20 6.35 -3.56 -1.85
CA THR A 20 7.03 -2.72 -0.84
C THR A 20 6.28 -1.40 -0.64
N ALA A 21 5.95 -0.71 -1.73
CA ALA A 21 5.18 0.52 -1.69
C ALA A 21 3.80 0.33 -1.05
N PHE A 22 3.14 -0.80 -1.30
CA PHE A 22 1.84 -1.11 -0.69
C PHE A 22 1.88 -1.14 0.84
N TRP A 23 2.97 -1.62 1.44
CA TRP A 23 3.11 -1.67 2.90
C TRP A 23 3.29 -0.29 3.52
N VAL A 24 3.95 0.63 2.82
CA VAL A 24 4.27 1.99 3.31
C VAL A 24 3.37 3.09 2.75
N LYS A 25 2.35 2.75 1.95
CA LYS A 25 1.48 3.74 1.27
C LYS A 25 0.79 4.74 2.21
N TYR A 26 0.64 4.42 3.49
CA TYR A 26 0.02 5.29 4.50
C TYR A 26 1.02 6.01 5.42
N SER A 27 2.32 5.72 5.34
CA SER A 27 3.34 6.32 6.21
C SER A 27 4.11 7.49 5.57
N THR A 28 3.93 7.73 4.27
CA THR A 28 4.68 8.75 3.51
C THR A 28 4.18 10.19 3.70
N GLY A 29 3.09 10.41 4.46
CA GLY A 29 2.47 11.74 4.61
C GLY A 29 1.85 12.30 3.32
N HIS A 30 1.66 11.46 2.29
CA HIS A 30 1.21 11.88 0.97
C HIS A 30 -0.22 12.48 1.00
N PRO A 31 -0.50 13.59 0.26
CA PRO A 31 -1.82 14.23 0.27
C PRO A 31 -2.99 13.30 -0.06
N LEU A 32 -2.81 12.36 -0.98
CA LEU A 32 -3.88 11.42 -1.38
C LEU A 32 -4.21 10.39 -0.28
N THR A 33 -3.37 10.22 0.73
CA THR A 33 -3.57 9.26 1.82
C THR A 33 -3.85 9.90 3.17
N LYS A 34 -3.90 11.25 3.26
CA LYS A 34 -4.20 12.02 4.49
C LYS A 34 -5.52 11.67 5.19
N HIS A 35 -6.47 11.08 4.46
CA HIS A 35 -7.75 10.65 5.03
C HIS A 35 -7.62 9.37 5.88
N VAL A 36 -6.52 8.63 5.75
CA VAL A 36 -6.21 7.47 6.58
C VAL A 36 -5.48 7.96 7.83
N MET A 37 -6.12 7.78 8.98
CA MET A 37 -5.61 8.22 10.27
C MET A 37 -4.65 7.20 10.88
N CYS A 38 -4.93 5.91 10.69
CA CYS A 38 -4.16 4.83 11.27
C CYS A 38 -4.25 3.57 10.39
N SER A 39 -3.17 2.78 10.40
CA SER A 39 -3.04 1.50 9.72
C SER A 39 -2.13 0.59 10.55
N ASP A 40 -2.73 -0.31 11.33
CA ASP A 40 -1.99 -1.19 12.25
C ASP A 40 -2.08 -2.65 11.83
N VAL A 41 -0.99 -3.39 12.01
CA VAL A 41 -0.94 -4.85 11.80
C VAL A 41 -1.44 -5.53 13.06
N VAL A 42 -2.48 -6.35 12.92
CA VAL A 42 -3.07 -7.13 14.03
C VAL A 42 -2.48 -8.53 14.08
N ASP A 43 -2.25 -9.13 12.92
CA ASP A 43 -1.68 -10.46 12.78
C ASP A 43 -0.81 -10.53 11.53
N ARG A 44 0.30 -11.28 11.61
CA ARG A 44 1.16 -11.58 10.47
C ARG A 44 1.90 -12.87 10.71
N HIS A 45 1.81 -13.78 9.75
CA HIS A 45 2.52 -15.05 9.78
C HIS A 45 2.84 -15.52 8.36
N ILE A 46 3.83 -16.38 8.23
CA ILE A 46 4.11 -17.13 7.00
C ILE A 46 3.50 -18.51 7.19
N ASP A 47 2.69 -18.94 6.23
CA ASP A 47 2.19 -20.31 6.19
C ASP A 47 3.39 -21.26 5.97
N PRO A 48 3.66 -22.20 6.89
CA PRO A 48 4.82 -23.08 6.81
C PRO A 48 4.75 -24.06 5.63
N ASP A 49 3.55 -24.43 5.17
CA ASP A 49 3.36 -25.41 4.11
C ASP A 49 3.47 -24.76 2.73
N THR A 50 2.96 -23.53 2.59
CA THR A 50 2.90 -22.84 1.29
C THR A 50 3.94 -21.74 1.12
N GLY A 51 4.55 -21.25 2.20
CA GLY A 51 5.46 -20.10 2.19
C GLY A 51 4.78 -18.75 1.93
N VAL A 52 3.44 -18.71 1.91
CA VAL A 52 2.67 -17.49 1.65
C VAL A 52 2.64 -16.62 2.90
N LEU A 53 2.90 -15.32 2.74
CA LEU A 53 2.79 -14.35 3.83
C LEU A 53 1.34 -13.91 3.98
N HIS A 54 0.77 -14.15 5.16
CA HIS A 54 -0.54 -13.66 5.57
C HIS A 54 -0.38 -12.43 6.45
N THR A 55 -1.18 -11.40 6.22
CA THR A 55 -1.23 -10.21 7.09
C THR A 55 -2.67 -9.74 7.25
N THR A 56 -3.06 -9.48 8.49
CA THR A 56 -4.32 -8.78 8.80
C THR A 56 -4.00 -7.40 9.37
N ARG A 57 -4.60 -6.35 8.79
CA ARG A 57 -4.49 -4.97 9.25
C ARG A 57 -5.85 -4.37 9.61
N ILE A 58 -5.86 -3.45 10.56
CA ILE A 58 -6.98 -2.53 10.79
C ILE A 58 -6.59 -1.17 10.25
N LEU A 59 -7.50 -0.57 9.47
CA LEU A 59 -7.36 0.77 8.95
C LEU A 59 -8.49 1.66 9.49
N VAL A 60 -8.12 2.86 9.88
CA VAL A 60 -9.05 3.90 10.32
C VAL A 60 -8.97 5.05 9.35
N LYS A 61 -10.09 5.40 8.72
CA LYS A 61 -10.14 6.53 7.78
C LYS A 61 -11.30 7.46 8.04
N THR A 62 -11.11 8.74 7.75
CA THR A 62 -12.19 9.72 7.69
C THR A 62 -12.97 9.52 6.40
N ASN A 63 -14.30 9.49 6.54
CA ASN A 63 -15.22 9.28 5.43
C ASN A 63 -16.19 10.46 5.38
N PRO A 64 -15.88 11.53 4.61
CA PRO A 64 -16.83 12.61 4.42
C PRO A 64 -18.10 12.02 3.80
N LYS A 65 -19.21 12.26 4.49
CA LYS A 65 -20.54 11.79 4.13
C LYS A 65 -21.26 12.85 3.33
N PRO A 66 -22.10 12.46 2.35
CA PRO A 66 -22.99 13.40 1.68
C PRO A 66 -24.01 13.97 2.67
N LYS A 67 -24.60 15.13 2.37
CA LYS A 67 -25.55 15.83 3.26
C LYS A 67 -26.70 14.93 3.74
N TRP A 68 -27.23 14.04 2.89
CA TRP A 68 -28.26 13.09 3.29
C TRP A 68 -27.77 12.07 4.35
N GLY A 69 -26.47 11.77 4.37
CA GLY A 69 -25.86 10.84 5.33
C GLY A 69 -25.70 11.44 6.73
N GLU A 70 -25.75 12.77 6.88
CA GLU A 70 -25.78 13.44 8.19
C GLU A 70 -27.01 13.05 9.00
N MET A 71 -28.14 12.81 8.34
CA MET A 71 -29.40 12.41 8.99
C MET A 71 -29.36 10.97 9.51
N ILE A 72 -28.40 10.15 9.09
CA ILE A 72 -28.40 8.71 9.32
C ILE A 72 -27.34 8.27 10.34
N SER A 73 -26.19 8.95 10.40
CA SER A 73 -25.14 8.65 11.37
C SER A 73 -24.29 9.86 11.64
N ALA A 74 -24.02 10.16 12.91
CA ALA A 74 -23.09 11.21 13.32
C ALA A 74 -21.62 10.81 13.04
N VAL A 75 -21.31 9.50 13.04
CA VAL A 75 -19.93 8.99 12.93
C VAL A 75 -19.41 9.11 11.49
N THR A 76 -18.32 9.86 11.32
CA THR A 76 -17.62 10.05 10.03
C THR A 76 -16.43 9.11 9.84
N THR A 77 -16.03 8.39 10.88
CA THR A 77 -14.90 7.46 10.83
C THR A 77 -15.34 6.09 10.31
N ALA A 78 -14.55 5.51 9.41
CA ALA A 78 -14.72 4.15 8.93
C ALA A 78 -13.57 3.27 9.44
N TYR A 79 -13.93 2.15 10.08
CA TYR A 79 -13.01 1.08 10.46
C TYR A 79 -13.05 0.00 9.39
N ILE A 80 -11.88 -0.41 8.91
CA ILE A 80 -11.74 -1.38 7.82
C ILE A 80 -10.78 -2.47 8.27
N VAL A 81 -11.14 -3.72 8.03
CA VAL A 81 -10.21 -4.84 8.12
C VAL A 81 -9.69 -5.11 6.73
N GLU A 82 -8.37 -5.17 6.58
CA GLU A 82 -7.67 -5.63 5.39
C GLU A 82 -7.00 -6.97 5.70
N ARG A 83 -7.22 -7.97 4.85
CA ARG A 83 -6.45 -9.20 4.82
C ARG A 83 -5.66 -9.25 3.53
N THR A 84 -4.39 -9.56 3.63
CA THR A 84 -3.48 -9.59 2.51
C THR A 84 -2.71 -10.90 2.51
N THR A 85 -2.59 -11.52 1.34
CA THR A 85 -1.70 -12.65 1.08
C THR A 85 -0.67 -12.25 0.06
N VAL A 86 0.59 -12.65 0.27
CA VAL A 86 1.69 -12.44 -0.68
C VAL A 86 2.36 -13.77 -0.94
N ASP A 87 2.26 -14.23 -2.17
CA ASP A 87 2.96 -15.42 -2.66
C ASP A 87 4.21 -14.98 -3.44
N PRO A 88 5.42 -15.24 -2.91
CA PRO A 88 6.67 -14.86 -3.56
C PRO A 88 7.01 -15.74 -4.77
N VAL A 89 6.46 -16.97 -4.85
CA VAL A 89 6.72 -17.92 -5.94
C VAL A 89 5.92 -17.50 -7.17
N THR A 90 4.62 -17.30 -7.01
CA THR A 90 3.75 -16.85 -8.12
C THR A 90 3.77 -15.35 -8.35
N ARG A 91 4.51 -14.59 -7.51
CA ARG A 91 4.57 -13.11 -7.53
C ARG A 91 3.19 -12.48 -7.59
N THR A 92 2.34 -12.93 -6.68
CA THR A 92 0.95 -12.49 -6.57
C THR A 92 0.69 -11.98 -5.17
N MET A 93 0.13 -10.77 -5.07
CA MET A 93 -0.37 -10.21 -3.82
C MET A 93 -1.88 -10.03 -3.94
N THR A 94 -2.65 -10.66 -3.06
CA THR A 94 -4.11 -10.49 -3.01
C THR A 94 -4.48 -9.76 -1.75
N THR A 95 -5.27 -8.70 -1.88
CA THR A 95 -5.82 -7.94 -0.76
C THR A 95 -7.34 -8.10 -0.74
N PHE A 96 -7.89 -8.16 0.46
CA PHE A 96 -9.32 -8.15 0.70
C PHE A 96 -9.63 -7.15 1.81
N THR A 97 -10.42 -6.12 1.52
CA THR A 97 -10.83 -5.11 2.50
C THR A 97 -12.33 -5.17 2.73
N ARG A 98 -12.73 -4.94 3.98
CA ARG A 98 -14.15 -4.85 4.36
C ARG A 98 -14.36 -3.85 5.48
N ASN A 99 -15.42 -3.04 5.40
CA ASN A 99 -15.79 -2.16 6.50
C ASN A 99 -16.36 -2.94 7.70
N VAL A 100 -15.91 -2.58 8.90
CA VAL A 100 -16.34 -3.16 10.18
C VAL A 100 -17.58 -2.44 10.72
N ASN A 101 -17.56 -1.11 10.72
CA ASN A 101 -18.68 -0.26 11.14
C ASN A 101 -19.51 0.20 9.92
N HIS A 102 -20.67 0.82 10.18
CA HIS A 102 -21.65 1.26 9.15
C HIS A 102 -22.32 0.12 8.36
N LYS A 103 -22.16 -1.14 8.76
CA LYS A 103 -22.75 -2.32 8.09
C LYS A 103 -24.28 -2.28 7.97
N ARG A 104 -24.96 -1.61 8.91
CA ARG A 104 -26.42 -1.39 8.84
C ARG A 104 -26.83 -0.54 7.64
N LEU A 105 -25.94 0.33 7.15
CA LEU A 105 -26.17 1.18 5.99
C LEU A 105 -25.70 0.48 4.73
N MET A 106 -24.43 0.09 4.71
CA MET A 106 -23.85 -0.61 3.58
C MET A 106 -22.66 -1.46 4.01
N THR A 107 -22.50 -2.60 3.33
CA THR A 107 -21.28 -3.39 3.38
C THR A 107 -20.56 -3.23 2.05
N ILE A 108 -19.27 -2.91 2.16
CA ILE A 108 -18.33 -2.74 1.07
C ILE A 108 -17.25 -3.78 1.25
N GLU A 109 -17.06 -4.60 0.23
CA GLU A 109 -15.98 -5.58 0.13
C GLU A 109 -15.19 -5.29 -1.12
N GLU A 110 -13.87 -5.14 -1.01
CA GLU A 110 -12.99 -4.90 -2.15
C GLU A 110 -11.89 -5.96 -2.16
N ARG A 111 -11.63 -6.51 -3.34
CA ARG A 111 -10.57 -7.45 -3.59
C ARG A 111 -9.64 -6.90 -4.67
N CYS A 112 -8.35 -6.77 -4.37
CA CYS A 112 -7.35 -6.40 -5.36
C CYS A 112 -6.35 -7.53 -5.54
N VAL A 113 -6.02 -7.87 -6.79
CA VAL A 113 -4.99 -8.86 -7.11
C VAL A 113 -3.90 -8.19 -7.90
N TYR A 114 -2.72 -8.10 -7.31
CA TYR A 114 -1.50 -7.58 -7.92
C TYR A 114 -0.69 -8.77 -8.45
N THR A 115 -0.34 -8.74 -9.73
CA THR A 115 0.44 -9.79 -10.40
C THR A 115 1.53 -9.18 -11.26
N GLN A 116 2.74 -9.73 -11.16
CA GLN A 116 3.83 -9.41 -12.08
C GLN A 116 3.41 -9.70 -13.54
N ASP A 117 3.69 -8.79 -14.47
CA ASP A 117 3.54 -9.07 -15.90
C ASP A 117 4.54 -10.16 -16.34
N PRO A 118 4.09 -11.28 -16.94
CA PRO A 118 4.98 -12.36 -17.36
C PRO A 118 5.99 -11.95 -18.44
N SER A 119 5.63 -10.98 -19.29
CA SER A 119 6.47 -10.49 -20.38
C SER A 119 7.32 -9.28 -20.00
N CYS A 120 6.90 -8.52 -18.97
CA CYS A 120 7.52 -7.27 -18.57
C CYS A 120 7.85 -7.25 -17.07
N PRO A 121 9.08 -7.62 -16.65
CA PRO A 121 9.48 -7.66 -15.23
C PRO A 121 9.36 -6.32 -14.47
N ASN A 122 9.30 -5.19 -15.17
CA ASN A 122 9.11 -3.87 -14.58
C ASN A 122 7.65 -3.41 -14.61
N THR A 123 6.69 -4.31 -14.82
CA THR A 123 5.27 -3.99 -14.84
C THR A 123 4.49 -4.88 -13.90
N THR A 124 3.66 -4.27 -13.06
CA THR A 124 2.71 -4.98 -12.20
C THR A 124 1.29 -4.59 -12.57
N HIS A 125 0.44 -5.59 -12.78
CA HIS A 125 -1.00 -5.40 -13.03
C HIS A 125 -1.76 -5.52 -11.72
N CYS A 126 -2.83 -4.74 -11.58
CA CYS A 126 -3.77 -4.86 -10.47
C CYS A 126 -5.19 -4.99 -10.99
N LYS A 127 -5.86 -6.08 -10.63
CA LYS A 127 -7.29 -6.28 -10.88
C LYS A 127 -8.06 -6.01 -9.60
N THR A 128 -8.96 -5.03 -9.64
CA THR A 128 -9.80 -4.63 -8.51
C THR A 128 -11.23 -5.04 -8.76
N GLU A 129 -11.85 -5.67 -7.78
CA GLU A 129 -13.27 -5.99 -7.76
C GLU A 129 -13.88 -5.51 -6.44
N ALA A 130 -14.90 -4.67 -6.52
CA ALA A 130 -15.60 -4.16 -5.35
C ALA A 130 -17.07 -4.56 -5.39
N THR A 131 -17.57 -5.03 -4.26
CA THR A 131 -18.97 -5.40 -4.04
C THR A 131 -19.58 -4.47 -3.01
N VAL A 132 -20.71 -3.87 -3.38
CA VAL A 132 -21.48 -2.98 -2.50
C VAL A 132 -22.86 -3.58 -2.28
N THR A 133 -23.22 -3.75 -1.01
CA THR A 133 -24.53 -4.27 -0.59
C THR A 133 -25.16 -3.37 0.44
N SER A 134 -26.48 -3.19 0.37
CA SER A 134 -27.26 -2.45 1.36
C SER A 134 -28.60 -3.13 1.58
N ASN A 135 -29.02 -3.19 2.84
CA ASN A 135 -30.30 -3.76 3.26
C ASN A 135 -31.28 -2.69 3.78
N VAL A 136 -30.99 -1.41 3.53
CA VAL A 136 -31.88 -0.33 3.95
C VAL A 136 -33.11 -0.29 3.04
N TRP A 137 -34.27 -0.63 3.58
CA TRP A 137 -35.52 -0.66 2.85
C TRP A 137 -35.84 0.72 2.23
N GLY A 138 -36.26 0.74 0.97
CA GLY A 138 -36.51 1.96 0.19
C GLY A 138 -35.27 2.71 -0.30
N TRP A 139 -34.07 2.44 0.24
CA TRP A 139 -32.83 3.17 -0.08
C TRP A 139 -31.70 2.31 -0.63
N ALA A 140 -31.85 0.98 -0.64
CA ALA A 140 -30.80 0.04 -1.04
C ALA A 140 -30.16 0.41 -2.38
N GLY A 141 -30.96 0.65 -3.43
CA GLY A 141 -30.45 1.00 -4.77
C GLY A 141 -29.67 2.32 -4.80
N THR A 142 -30.10 3.33 -4.03
CA THR A 142 -29.42 4.63 -3.93
C THR A 142 -28.08 4.49 -3.20
N LEU A 143 -28.05 3.74 -2.10
CA LEU A 143 -26.84 3.49 -1.32
C LEU A 143 -25.83 2.65 -2.09
N GLU A 144 -26.28 1.61 -2.77
CA GLU A 144 -25.44 0.78 -3.62
C GLU A 144 -24.83 1.60 -4.77
N LYS A 145 -25.63 2.45 -5.44
CA LYS A 145 -25.15 3.36 -6.49
C LYS A 145 -24.11 4.34 -5.94
N PHE A 146 -24.38 4.96 -4.80
CA PHE A 146 -23.44 5.86 -4.12
C PHE A 146 -22.10 5.17 -3.83
N GLY A 147 -22.12 3.94 -3.33
CA GLY A 147 -20.91 3.16 -3.08
C GLY A 147 -20.11 2.90 -4.37
N VAL A 148 -20.77 2.48 -5.44
CA VAL A 148 -20.12 2.24 -6.74
C VAL A 148 -19.51 3.52 -7.32
N ASP A 149 -20.23 4.64 -7.29
CA ASP A 149 -19.73 5.93 -7.80
C ASP A 149 -18.51 6.42 -6.99
N ARG A 150 -18.45 6.08 -5.69
CA ARG A 150 -17.29 6.33 -4.85
C ARG A 150 -16.09 5.47 -5.24
N PHE A 151 -16.28 4.22 -5.65
CA PHE A 151 -15.19 3.40 -6.17
C PHE A 151 -14.63 3.95 -7.48
N LYS A 152 -15.51 4.27 -8.44
CA LYS A 152 -15.12 4.87 -9.73
C LYS A 152 -14.27 6.13 -9.55
N SER A 153 -14.71 7.04 -8.69
CA SER A 153 -14.00 8.31 -8.45
C SER A 153 -12.70 8.18 -7.63
N ASN A 154 -12.52 7.06 -6.92
CA ASN A 154 -11.32 6.83 -6.10
C ASN A 154 -10.31 5.88 -6.74
N ALA A 155 -10.70 5.10 -7.74
CA ALA A 155 -9.82 4.15 -8.44
C ALA A 155 -8.54 4.84 -8.95
N VAL A 156 -8.71 5.92 -9.72
CA VAL A 156 -7.59 6.70 -10.28
C VAL A 156 -6.74 7.32 -9.17
N LYS A 157 -7.37 7.80 -8.09
CA LYS A 157 -6.64 8.39 -6.95
C LYS A 157 -5.80 7.35 -6.23
N ALA A 158 -6.34 6.13 -6.03
CA ALA A 158 -5.63 5.03 -5.40
C ALA A 158 -4.45 4.56 -6.26
N GLN A 159 -4.64 4.46 -7.58
CA GLN A 159 -3.57 4.15 -8.52
C GLN A 159 -2.47 5.21 -8.47
N ASN A 160 -2.81 6.50 -8.60
CA ASN A 160 -1.84 7.59 -8.56
C ASN A 160 -1.09 7.65 -7.22
N ALA A 161 -1.80 7.48 -6.10
CA ALA A 161 -1.18 7.46 -4.78
C ALA A 161 -0.13 6.34 -4.66
N LEU A 162 -0.45 5.13 -5.13
CA LEU A 162 0.50 4.02 -5.07
C LEU A 162 1.69 4.24 -6.02
N SER A 163 1.45 4.74 -7.24
CA SER A 163 2.53 5.11 -8.17
C SER A 163 3.49 6.16 -7.59
N THR A 164 2.97 7.15 -6.87
CA THR A 164 3.82 8.13 -6.17
C THR A 164 4.63 7.48 -5.05
N VAL A 165 4.02 6.61 -4.25
CA VAL A 165 4.74 5.90 -3.17
C VAL A 165 5.82 4.99 -3.75
N ILE A 166 5.56 4.32 -4.88
CA ILE A 166 6.58 3.55 -5.61
C ILE A 166 7.78 4.44 -5.95
N GLN A 167 7.55 5.65 -6.45
CA GLN A 167 8.64 6.56 -6.78
C GLN A 167 9.43 6.99 -5.53
N ILE A 168 8.74 7.30 -4.43
CA ILE A 168 9.39 7.64 -3.15
C ILE A 168 10.29 6.49 -2.69
N VAL A 169 9.79 5.25 -2.71
CA VAL A 169 10.55 4.05 -2.32
C VAL A 169 11.77 3.85 -3.24
N ARG A 170 11.65 4.13 -4.53
CA ARG A 170 12.77 4.08 -5.48
C ARG A 170 13.84 5.12 -5.14
N ASP A 171 13.44 6.35 -4.92
CA ASP A 171 14.34 7.46 -4.64
C ASP A 171 15.11 7.21 -3.33
N GLU A 172 14.40 6.79 -2.27
CA GLU A 172 15.01 6.39 -0.99
C GLU A 172 16.03 5.26 -1.19
N LYS A 173 15.67 4.22 -1.96
CA LYS A 173 16.58 3.10 -2.26
C LYS A 173 17.84 3.57 -2.99
N GLN A 174 17.73 4.53 -3.90
CA GLN A 174 18.90 5.09 -4.59
C GLN A 174 19.78 5.92 -3.65
N LEU A 175 19.18 6.76 -2.80
CA LEU A 175 19.90 7.54 -1.80
C LEU A 175 20.68 6.63 -0.84
N PHE A 176 20.06 5.55 -0.36
CA PHE A 176 20.75 4.58 0.51
C PHE A 176 21.93 3.90 -0.19
N LYS A 177 21.78 3.55 -1.47
CA LYS A 177 22.87 2.96 -2.26
C LYS A 177 24.03 3.94 -2.46
N GLN A 178 23.73 5.20 -2.75
CA GLN A 178 24.73 6.25 -2.91
C GLN A 178 25.50 6.47 -1.61
N ALA A 179 24.79 6.68 -0.49
CA ALA A 179 25.41 6.86 0.82
C ALA A 179 26.30 5.66 1.23
N ALA A 180 25.88 4.44 0.92
CA ALA A 180 26.69 3.24 1.18
C ALA A 180 27.95 3.19 0.30
N ALA A 181 27.84 3.57 -0.98
CA ALA A 181 28.97 3.65 -1.90
C ALA A 181 29.98 4.72 -1.46
N ASP A 182 29.51 5.90 -1.06
CA ASP A 182 30.34 7.00 -0.59
C ASP A 182 31.11 6.62 0.69
N LYS A 183 30.41 5.99 1.65
CA LYS A 183 31.04 5.49 2.88
C LYS A 183 32.08 4.41 2.58
N ARG A 184 31.83 3.53 1.61
CA ARG A 184 32.82 2.52 1.19
C ARG A 184 34.03 3.16 0.52
N ALA A 185 33.82 4.18 -0.30
CA ALA A 185 34.90 4.92 -0.96
C ALA A 185 35.77 5.66 0.06
N SER A 186 35.16 6.33 1.05
CA SER A 186 35.90 7.04 2.11
C SER A 186 36.72 6.09 2.99
N PHE A 187 36.18 4.92 3.35
CA PHE A 187 36.93 3.88 4.06
C PHE A 187 38.12 3.37 3.25
N LYS A 188 37.93 3.13 1.95
CA LYS A 188 39.01 2.66 1.07
C LYS A 188 40.12 3.71 0.95
N ALA A 189 39.76 4.99 0.80
CA ALA A 189 40.71 6.10 0.74
C ALA A 189 41.51 6.25 2.05
N ALA A 190 40.82 6.19 3.20
CA ALA A 190 41.47 6.25 4.51
C ALA A 190 42.44 5.07 4.74
N ALA A 191 42.05 3.86 4.33
CA ALA A 191 42.92 2.69 4.41
C ALA A 191 44.17 2.84 3.51
N SER A 192 44.02 3.32 2.28
CA SER A 192 45.16 3.59 1.40
C SER A 192 46.11 4.63 1.98
N ALA A 193 45.59 5.73 2.54
CA ALA A 193 46.41 6.76 3.18
C ALA A 193 47.19 6.24 4.41
N LEU A 194 46.59 5.32 5.19
CA LEU A 194 47.28 4.66 6.31
C LEU A 194 48.39 3.71 5.83
N PHE A 195 48.20 3.00 4.72
CA PHE A 195 49.23 2.15 4.13
C PHE A 195 50.39 2.95 3.53
N GLU A 196 50.10 4.12 2.97
CA GLU A 196 51.11 5.04 2.44
C GLU A 196 51.81 5.86 3.53
N TYR A 197 51.26 5.88 4.76
CA TYR A 197 51.87 6.59 5.87
C TYR A 197 53.18 5.93 6.31
N ARG A 198 54.29 6.63 6.06
CA ARG A 198 55.61 6.26 6.58
C ARG A 198 55.92 7.12 7.81
N PRO A 199 56.03 6.55 9.02
CA PRO A 199 56.40 7.32 10.20
C PRO A 199 57.80 7.92 10.01
N GLN A 200 57.94 9.22 10.28
CA GLN A 200 59.25 9.88 10.29
C GLN A 200 60.05 9.34 11.48
N PRO A 201 61.35 9.03 11.31
CA PRO A 201 62.16 8.55 12.43
C PRO A 201 62.24 9.65 13.49
N ASN A 202 61.98 9.29 14.75
CA ASN A 202 62.12 10.19 15.87
C ASN A 202 63.57 10.68 15.95
N SER A 203 63.79 11.98 15.82
CA SER A 203 65.07 12.61 16.15
C SER A 203 65.24 12.58 17.66
N SER A 204 65.94 11.56 18.16
CA SER A 204 66.39 11.49 19.55
C SER A 204 67.51 12.52 19.77
N SER A 205 67.25 13.48 20.65
CA SER A 205 68.25 14.38 21.25
C SER A 205 68.01 14.44 22.75
#